data_AF-A0A333W710-F1
#
_entry.id   AF-A0A333W710-F1
#
_cell.length_a   1.000
_cell.length_b   1.000
_cell.length_c   1.000
_cell.angle_alpha   90.00
_cell.angle_beta   90.00
_cell.angle_gamma   90.00
#
_symmetry.space_group_name_H-M   'P 1'
#
loop_
_entity.id
_entity.type
_entity.pdbx_description
1 polymer ?
#
loop_
_entity_poly.entity_id
_entity_poly.type
_entity_poly.pdbx_seq_one_letter_code
_entity_poly.pdbx_strand_id
1 'polypeptide(L)'
;MNKTILGLMVVPLVLSGCIKKAEEKPTEKTEKTSTIKATEQPPKKENIIPAMLVRNFLVKFQQPKICAPNPDVDGIVCTSKEAITLKSNIEWIDQVIDKEIRKDYADALTPPSEKQKQLNQTQAEGFNNWSQSVVYRFNGQFGQYVQISKVSSEYSGGAHGIATFEDYIFDLKSKKRIELKDIVINGKMNALKEELWKQYGYWCQEKDMQPYISKEDFKVSENFYINQSGGITFDFQLYELAPYAAGPVSLELYDTDQLIKSDFLPPMPTLKTEM
;
A
#
# COMPACT_ATOMS: atom_id res chain seq x y z
N MET A 1 55.17 -8.43 -27.26
CA MET A 1 53.89 -8.31 -26.52
C MET A 1 52.77 -8.64 -27.49
N ASN A 2 52.02 -9.70 -27.21
CA ASN A 2 50.63 -9.93 -27.64
C ASN A 2 50.26 -11.29 -27.03
N LYS A 3 49.50 -11.28 -25.93
CA LYS A 3 48.94 -12.49 -25.33
C LYS A 3 47.45 -12.53 -25.64
N THR A 4 47.10 -13.41 -26.55
CA THR A 4 45.73 -13.75 -26.93
C THR A 4 45.20 -14.84 -26.01
N ILE A 5 43.95 -14.68 -25.59
CA ILE A 5 43.17 -15.56 -24.73
C ILE A 5 42.82 -16.85 -25.48
N LEU A 6 42.96 -18.02 -24.82
CA LEU A 6 42.45 -19.29 -25.31
C LEU A 6 41.61 -19.94 -24.19
N GLY A 7 40.33 -20.19 -24.47
CA GLY A 7 39.44 -20.95 -23.59
C GLY A 7 39.63 -22.45 -23.72
N LEU A 8 39.18 -23.21 -22.72
CA LEU A 8 38.95 -24.65 -22.86
C LEU A 8 37.90 -25.16 -21.88
N MET A 9 36.89 -25.84 -22.44
CA MET A 9 35.91 -26.70 -21.76
C MET A 9 36.60 -27.88 -21.06
N VAL A 10 36.05 -28.32 -19.93
CA VAL A 10 36.28 -29.68 -19.41
C VAL A 10 34.97 -30.26 -18.85
N VAL A 11 34.61 -31.44 -19.36
CA VAL A 11 33.53 -32.36 -18.89
C VAL A 11 34.24 -33.67 -18.45
N PRO A 12 33.71 -34.43 -17.47
CA PRO A 12 34.50 -35.14 -16.46
C PRO A 12 34.76 -36.60 -16.80
N LEU A 13 35.68 -37.25 -16.07
CA LEU A 13 35.68 -38.71 -15.93
C LEU A 13 36.26 -39.18 -14.59
N VAL A 14 35.52 -40.12 -14.03
CA VAL A 14 35.66 -40.79 -12.73
C VAL A 14 36.80 -41.80 -12.79
N LEU A 15 37.66 -41.84 -11.75
CA LEU A 15 38.58 -42.95 -11.50
C LEU A 15 38.19 -43.66 -10.21
N SER A 16 37.89 -44.95 -10.35
CA SER A 16 37.54 -45.88 -9.28
C SER A 16 38.75 -46.65 -8.76
N GLY A 17 38.74 -46.92 -7.44
CA GLY A 17 39.18 -48.18 -6.83
C GLY A 17 40.62 -48.23 -6.29
N CYS A 18 40.95 -48.96 -5.22
CA CYS A 18 40.20 -49.80 -4.28
C CYS A 18 41.14 -50.12 -3.10
N ILE A 19 40.67 -50.11 -1.84
CA ILE A 19 41.25 -50.92 -0.76
C ILE A 19 40.11 -51.51 0.10
N LYS A 20 40.14 -52.82 0.28
CA LYS A 20 39.22 -53.63 1.09
C LYS A 20 39.38 -53.34 2.59
N LYS A 21 38.28 -53.23 3.34
CA LYS A 21 38.26 -53.64 4.75
C LYS A 21 36.84 -53.95 5.25
N ALA A 22 36.76 -55.06 5.97
CA ALA A 22 35.56 -55.70 6.50
C ALA A 22 34.93 -54.92 7.67
N GLU A 23 33.65 -55.24 7.88
CA GLU A 23 32.72 -54.73 8.89
C GLU A 23 33.18 -54.94 10.34
N GLU A 24 33.06 -53.92 11.20
CA GLU A 24 32.13 -53.91 12.35
C GLU A 24 32.13 -52.56 13.11
N LYS A 25 30.89 -52.06 13.32
CA LYS A 25 30.33 -51.04 14.24
C LYS A 25 31.13 -49.79 14.67
N PRO A 26 30.61 -48.58 14.34
CA PRO A 26 30.81 -47.36 15.11
C PRO A 26 29.70 -47.14 16.15
N THR A 27 30.12 -46.73 17.34
CA THR A 27 29.33 -46.32 18.50
C THR A 27 28.27 -45.25 18.22
N GLU A 28 27.10 -45.50 18.79
CA GLU A 28 25.92 -44.65 18.85
C GLU A 28 26.18 -43.36 19.65
N LYS A 29 26.14 -42.21 18.98
CA LYS A 29 25.71 -40.95 19.59
C LYS A 29 24.56 -40.41 18.75
N THR A 30 23.37 -40.60 19.27
CA THR A 30 22.09 -40.20 18.71
C THR A 30 22.03 -38.67 18.61
N GLU A 31 22.29 -38.13 17.43
CA GLU A 31 21.93 -36.75 17.12
C GLU A 31 20.40 -36.75 16.91
N LYS A 32 19.65 -36.37 17.95
CA LYS A 32 18.20 -36.21 17.86
C LYS A 32 17.92 -35.03 16.95
N THR A 33 17.67 -35.28 15.67
CA THR A 33 16.94 -34.35 14.80
C THR A 33 15.53 -34.23 15.36
N SER A 34 15.34 -33.28 16.28
CA SER A 34 14.05 -32.86 16.79
C SER A 34 13.28 -32.24 15.63
N THR A 35 12.49 -33.06 14.95
CA THR A 35 11.45 -32.59 14.05
C THR A 35 10.45 -31.83 14.93
N ILE A 36 10.40 -30.50 14.80
CA ILE A 36 9.36 -29.70 15.45
C ILE A 36 8.05 -30.05 14.74
N LYS A 37 7.36 -31.09 15.22
CA LYS A 37 5.94 -31.28 14.94
C LYS A 37 5.19 -30.25 15.77
N ALA A 38 5.00 -29.06 15.19
CA ALA A 38 3.95 -28.17 15.66
C ALA A 38 2.64 -28.95 15.56
N THR A 39 2.08 -29.31 16.71
CA THR A 39 0.75 -29.90 16.76
C THR A 39 -0.22 -28.73 16.70
N GLU A 40 -0.43 -28.19 15.50
CA GLU A 40 -1.54 -27.27 15.27
C GLU A 40 -2.82 -28.08 15.44
N GLN A 41 -3.51 -27.86 16.56
CA GLN A 41 -4.90 -28.27 16.65
C GLN A 41 -5.64 -27.58 15.49
N PRO A 42 -6.40 -28.32 14.66
CA PRO A 42 -7.19 -27.68 13.62
C PRO A 42 -8.09 -26.63 14.29
N PRO A 43 -8.14 -25.39 13.75
CA PRO A 43 -8.95 -24.35 14.34
C PRO A 43 -10.40 -24.86 14.46
N LYS A 44 -11.00 -24.68 15.64
CA LYS A 44 -12.44 -24.88 15.82
C LYS A 44 -13.17 -24.14 14.70
N LYS A 45 -14.26 -24.71 14.18
CA LYS A 45 -15.13 -24.20 13.09
C LYS A 45 -15.79 -22.83 13.37
N GLU A 46 -15.20 -21.95 14.15
CA GLU A 46 -15.68 -20.59 14.38
C GLU A 46 -14.94 -19.62 13.44
N ASN A 47 -15.69 -19.03 12.51
CA ASN A 47 -15.34 -17.87 11.68
C ASN A 47 -13.95 -17.93 11.00
N ILE A 48 -13.82 -18.83 10.02
CA ILE A 48 -12.67 -18.84 9.10
C ILE A 48 -12.62 -17.47 8.39
N ILE A 49 -11.60 -16.67 8.69
CA ILE A 49 -11.30 -15.44 7.98
C ILE A 49 -10.72 -15.84 6.62
N PRO A 50 -11.35 -15.48 5.48
CA PRO A 50 -10.81 -15.83 4.18
C PRO A 50 -9.53 -15.02 3.91
N ALA A 51 -8.55 -15.65 3.28
CA ALA A 51 -7.47 -14.92 2.63
C ALA A 51 -8.02 -14.15 1.43
N MET A 52 -7.62 -12.88 1.28
CA MET A 52 -7.97 -12.08 0.12
C MET A 52 -7.09 -12.49 -1.08
N LEU A 53 -7.74 -12.93 -2.15
CA LEU A 53 -7.15 -13.15 -3.45
C LEU A 53 -7.57 -12.00 -4.34
N VAL A 54 -6.61 -11.34 -4.97
CA VAL A 54 -6.83 -10.07 -5.67
C VAL A 54 -6.10 -10.03 -7.01
N ARG A 55 -6.71 -9.39 -7.99
CA ARG A 55 -6.07 -9.01 -9.24
C ARG A 55 -6.38 -7.56 -9.57
N ASN A 56 -5.40 -6.84 -10.10
CA ASN A 56 -5.61 -5.49 -10.57
C ASN A 56 -6.09 -5.50 -12.04
N PHE A 57 -6.89 -4.51 -12.41
CA PHE A 57 -7.34 -4.33 -13.79
C PHE A 57 -7.56 -2.85 -14.11
N LEU A 58 -7.37 -2.50 -15.39
CA LEU A 58 -7.69 -1.19 -15.93
C LEU A 58 -9.21 -1.08 -16.15
N VAL A 59 -9.83 -0.05 -15.57
CA VAL A 59 -11.25 0.26 -15.78
C VAL A 59 -11.45 0.71 -17.22
N LYS A 60 -12.44 0.11 -17.89
CA LYS A 60 -12.82 0.52 -19.25
C LYS A 60 -13.80 1.69 -19.18
N PHE A 61 -13.28 2.90 -19.39
CA PHE A 61 -14.11 4.10 -19.56
C PHE A 61 -14.71 4.18 -20.96
N GLN A 62 -15.95 4.68 -21.05
CA GLN A 62 -16.62 4.96 -22.31
C GLN A 62 -16.12 6.28 -22.91
N GLN A 63 -15.64 7.19 -22.05
CA GLN A 63 -15.00 8.45 -22.40
C GLN A 63 -13.70 8.62 -21.59
N PRO A 64 -12.60 7.98 -21.99
CA PRO A 64 -11.31 8.13 -21.30
C PRO A 64 -10.69 9.53 -21.50
N LYS A 65 -11.25 10.35 -22.38
CA LYS A 65 -10.84 11.75 -22.61
C LYS A 65 -12.09 12.61 -22.75
N ILE A 66 -12.19 13.66 -21.95
CA ILE A 66 -13.32 14.58 -21.94
C ILE A 66 -12.80 15.98 -22.21
N CYS A 67 -13.34 16.65 -23.23
CA CYS A 67 -12.91 17.99 -23.61
C CYS A 67 -13.95 19.05 -23.25
N ALA A 68 -13.50 20.24 -22.91
CA ALA A 68 -14.32 21.40 -22.62
C ALA A 68 -13.65 22.68 -23.13
N PRO A 69 -14.43 23.72 -23.51
CA PRO A 69 -13.88 25.05 -23.72
C PRO A 69 -13.23 25.55 -22.43
N ASN A 70 -12.10 26.25 -22.56
CA ASN A 70 -11.45 26.90 -21.43
C ASN A 70 -11.18 28.37 -21.80
N PRO A 71 -11.66 29.35 -21.01
CA PRO A 71 -11.48 30.78 -21.32
C PRO A 71 -10.03 31.25 -21.30
N ASP A 72 -9.13 30.50 -20.65
CA ASP A 72 -7.73 30.90 -20.44
C ASP A 72 -6.77 30.40 -21.55
N VAL A 73 -7.26 29.60 -22.49
CA VAL A 73 -6.47 29.09 -23.62
C VAL A 73 -7.24 29.14 -24.93
N ASP A 74 -6.53 29.35 -26.04
CA ASP A 74 -7.12 29.24 -27.37
C ASP A 74 -7.46 27.75 -27.65
N GLY A 75 -8.75 27.46 -27.85
CA GLY A 75 -9.25 26.14 -28.23
C GLY A 75 -9.95 25.37 -27.10
N ILE A 76 -9.94 24.04 -27.19
CA ILE A 76 -10.48 23.15 -26.16
C ILE A 76 -9.39 22.58 -25.29
N VAL A 77 -9.75 22.31 -24.04
CA VAL A 77 -8.93 21.61 -23.07
C VAL A 77 -9.50 20.22 -22.86
N CYS A 78 -8.66 19.21 -22.99
CA CYS A 78 -9.04 17.83 -22.76
C CYS A 78 -8.36 17.22 -21.53
N THR A 79 -9.15 16.59 -20.67
CA THR A 79 -8.66 15.83 -19.50
C THR A 79 -8.70 14.35 -19.80
N SER A 80 -7.55 13.69 -19.71
CA SER A 80 -7.45 12.23 -19.79
C SER A 80 -7.76 11.61 -18.43
N LYS A 81 -8.51 10.51 -18.41
CA LYS A 81 -8.93 9.82 -17.20
C LYS A 81 -8.51 8.36 -17.23
N GLU A 82 -7.90 7.92 -16.14
CA GLU A 82 -7.49 6.52 -15.97
C GLU A 82 -7.84 6.00 -14.58
N ALA A 83 -8.31 4.76 -14.48
CA ALA A 83 -8.47 4.10 -13.19
C ALA A 83 -7.94 2.67 -13.24
N ILE A 84 -7.00 2.35 -12.35
CA ILE A 84 -6.56 0.98 -12.09
C ILE A 84 -7.18 0.58 -10.76
N THR A 85 -8.04 -0.42 -10.80
CA THR A 85 -8.73 -0.92 -9.61
C THR A 85 -8.46 -2.42 -9.43
N LEU A 86 -9.10 -3.02 -8.44
CA LEU A 86 -8.90 -4.40 -8.05
C LEU A 86 -10.21 -5.18 -8.05
N LYS A 87 -10.11 -6.49 -8.33
CA LYS A 87 -11.19 -7.47 -8.19
C LYS A 87 -10.71 -8.55 -7.24
N SER A 88 -11.54 -8.92 -6.27
CA SER A 88 -11.19 -9.91 -5.26
C SER A 88 -12.22 -11.02 -5.10
N ASN A 89 -11.90 -11.98 -4.22
CA ASN A 89 -12.84 -12.96 -3.70
C ASN A 89 -13.73 -12.42 -2.56
N ILE A 90 -13.60 -11.14 -2.19
CA ILE A 90 -14.36 -10.49 -1.11
C ILE A 90 -15.28 -9.43 -1.72
N GLU A 91 -16.47 -9.85 -2.13
CA GLU A 91 -17.38 -9.05 -2.96
C GLU A 91 -17.76 -7.69 -2.35
N TRP A 92 -17.96 -7.61 -1.03
CA TRP A 92 -18.37 -6.36 -0.40
C TRP A 92 -17.26 -5.29 -0.44
N ILE A 93 -15.97 -5.68 -0.40
CA ILE A 93 -14.85 -4.74 -0.57
C ILE A 93 -14.83 -4.23 -2.01
N ASP A 94 -15.00 -5.14 -2.99
CA ASP A 94 -15.10 -4.77 -4.40
C ASP A 94 -16.24 -3.76 -4.63
N GLN A 95 -17.39 -3.95 -3.95
CA GLN A 95 -18.53 -3.04 -4.05
C GLN A 95 -18.25 -1.65 -3.46
N VAL A 96 -17.50 -1.55 -2.35
CA VAL A 96 -17.08 -0.25 -1.80
C VAL A 96 -16.24 0.51 -2.83
N ILE A 97 -15.22 -0.16 -3.38
CA ILE A 97 -14.29 0.46 -4.35
C ILE A 97 -15.01 0.80 -5.66
N ASP A 98 -15.84 -0.10 -6.20
CA ASP A 98 -16.62 0.15 -7.42
C ASP A 98 -17.59 1.32 -7.23
N LYS A 99 -18.22 1.46 -6.05
CA LYS A 99 -19.08 2.60 -5.74
C LYS A 99 -18.32 3.92 -5.77
N GLU A 100 -17.10 3.96 -5.21
CA GLU A 100 -16.25 5.15 -5.26
C GLU A 100 -15.85 5.48 -6.70
N ILE A 101 -15.36 4.50 -7.48
CA ILE A 101 -15.03 4.70 -8.89
C ILE A 101 -16.23 5.23 -9.68
N ARG A 102 -17.42 4.64 -9.52
CA ARG A 102 -18.64 5.08 -10.22
C ARG A 102 -19.05 6.49 -9.85
N LYS A 103 -18.82 6.90 -8.61
CA LYS A 103 -19.13 8.24 -8.13
C LYS A 103 -18.14 9.25 -8.71
N ASP A 104 -16.85 9.00 -8.57
CA ASP A 104 -15.81 9.99 -8.87
C ASP A 104 -15.50 10.08 -10.37
N TYR A 105 -15.79 9.02 -11.14
CA TYR A 105 -15.57 8.93 -12.59
C TYR A 105 -16.88 8.72 -13.39
N ALA A 106 -18.02 9.18 -12.86
CA ALA A 106 -19.34 9.02 -13.47
C ALA A 106 -19.40 9.53 -14.92
N ASP A 107 -18.71 10.64 -15.20
CA ASP A 107 -18.65 11.27 -16.51
C ASP A 107 -17.88 10.41 -17.54
N ALA A 108 -16.74 9.82 -17.13
CA ALA A 108 -15.93 8.94 -17.96
C ALA A 108 -16.60 7.59 -18.25
N LEU A 109 -17.47 7.14 -17.34
CA LEU A 109 -18.25 5.91 -17.48
C LEU A 109 -19.47 6.05 -18.39
N THR A 110 -19.88 7.28 -18.69
CA THR A 110 -21.04 7.56 -19.53
C THR A 110 -20.60 7.72 -21.00
N PRO A 111 -21.28 7.14 -22.01
CA PRO A 111 -20.91 7.30 -23.42
C PRO A 111 -21.00 8.73 -23.96
N PRO A 112 -20.24 9.05 -25.03
CA PRO A 112 -20.42 10.18 -25.94
C PRO A 112 -21.72 10.96 -25.95
N SER A 113 -21.84 12.19 -25.43
CA SER A 113 -22.94 13.04 -25.96
C SER A 113 -22.60 13.46 -27.41
N GLU A 114 -23.60 13.66 -28.27
CA GLU A 114 -23.35 14.16 -29.64
C GLU A 114 -22.63 15.52 -29.62
N LYS A 115 -22.94 16.38 -28.64
CA LYS A 115 -22.22 17.63 -28.41
C LYS A 115 -20.73 17.40 -28.11
N GLN A 116 -20.41 16.42 -27.26
CA GLN A 116 -19.02 16.04 -26.97
C GLN A 116 -18.30 15.50 -28.21
N LYS A 117 -18.96 14.62 -28.98
CA LYS A 117 -18.40 14.12 -30.25
C LYS A 117 -18.08 15.25 -31.23
N GLN A 118 -19.02 16.19 -31.40
CA GLN A 118 -18.82 17.35 -32.26
C GLN A 118 -17.68 18.25 -31.75
N LEU A 119 -17.63 18.54 -30.45
CA LEU A 119 -16.58 19.36 -29.85
C LEU A 119 -15.19 18.76 -30.13
N ASN A 120 -15.04 17.46 -29.90
CA ASN A 120 -13.78 16.72 -30.09
C ASN A 120 -13.35 16.64 -31.57
N GLN A 121 -14.28 16.81 -32.52
CA GLN A 121 -13.98 16.74 -33.95
C GLN A 121 -13.73 18.13 -34.58
N THR A 122 -14.32 19.18 -34.04
CA THR A 122 -14.41 20.49 -34.70
C THR A 122 -13.44 21.53 -34.14
N GLN A 123 -12.93 21.34 -32.92
CA GLN A 123 -12.00 22.27 -32.30
C GLN A 123 -10.63 21.62 -32.15
N ALA A 124 -9.59 22.39 -32.46
CA ALA A 124 -8.22 21.97 -32.20
C ALA A 124 -8.00 21.88 -30.68
N GLU A 125 -7.40 20.78 -30.25
CA GLU A 125 -6.95 20.64 -28.87
C GLU A 125 -5.84 21.66 -28.60
N GLY A 126 -5.96 22.39 -27.48
CA GLY A 126 -4.87 23.20 -26.98
C GLY A 126 -3.66 22.34 -26.60
N PHE A 127 -2.49 22.97 -26.45
CA PHE A 127 -1.30 22.31 -25.93
C PHE A 127 -1.41 22.09 -24.41
N ASN A 128 -2.27 21.17 -23.96
CA ASN A 128 -2.44 20.87 -22.55
C ASN A 128 -2.57 19.36 -22.30
N ASN A 129 -1.79 18.84 -21.35
CA ASN A 129 -1.75 17.42 -20.99
C ASN A 129 -2.53 17.16 -19.69
N TRP A 130 -3.77 17.65 -19.59
CA TRP A 130 -4.53 17.50 -18.34
C TRP A 130 -4.88 16.03 -18.11
N SER A 131 -4.79 15.59 -16.86
CA SER A 131 -4.97 14.20 -16.48
C SER A 131 -5.58 14.06 -15.09
N GLN A 132 -6.37 13.02 -14.92
CA GLN A 132 -6.84 12.52 -13.64
C GLN A 132 -6.65 11.01 -13.62
N SER A 133 -6.08 10.47 -12.55
CA SER A 133 -5.97 9.04 -12.38
C SER A 133 -6.23 8.59 -10.95
N VAL A 134 -6.65 7.35 -10.80
CA VAL A 134 -6.75 6.68 -9.50
C VAL A 134 -6.22 5.26 -9.60
N VAL A 135 -5.46 4.85 -8.59
CA VAL A 135 -4.86 3.52 -8.52
C VAL A 135 -5.13 2.90 -7.15
N TYR A 136 -5.79 1.75 -7.13
CA TYR A 136 -5.94 0.93 -5.94
C TYR A 136 -4.91 -0.21 -5.92
N ARG A 137 -4.31 -0.47 -4.76
CA ARG A 137 -3.36 -1.58 -4.57
C ARG A 137 -3.63 -2.31 -3.27
N PHE A 138 -3.67 -3.64 -3.34
CA PHE A 138 -3.65 -4.47 -2.15
C PHE A 138 -2.25 -4.48 -1.55
N ASN A 139 -2.14 -4.04 -0.30
CA ASN A 139 -0.86 -3.92 0.42
C ASN A 139 -0.60 -5.10 1.36
N GLY A 140 -1.65 -5.81 1.78
CA GLY A 140 -1.51 -7.00 2.61
C GLY A 140 -2.75 -7.32 3.42
N GLN A 141 -2.68 -8.47 4.10
CA GLN A 141 -3.70 -8.90 5.06
C GLN A 141 -3.03 -9.29 6.38
N PHE A 142 -3.45 -8.63 7.46
CA PHE A 142 -2.97 -8.81 8.81
C PHE A 142 -4.08 -9.49 9.63
N GLY A 143 -4.11 -10.82 9.61
CA GLY A 143 -5.20 -11.58 10.22
C GLY A 143 -6.56 -11.24 9.59
N GLN A 144 -7.44 -10.58 10.35
CA GLN A 144 -8.77 -10.16 9.89
C GLN A 144 -8.77 -8.84 9.12
N TYR A 145 -7.67 -8.10 9.09
CA TYR A 145 -7.59 -6.78 8.49
C TYR A 145 -6.96 -6.83 7.10
N VAL A 146 -7.66 -6.31 6.10
CA VAL A 146 -7.15 -6.13 4.73
C VAL A 146 -6.74 -4.68 4.54
N GLN A 147 -5.54 -4.45 4.03
CA GLN A 147 -5.03 -3.12 3.70
C GLN A 147 -4.97 -2.90 2.20
N ILE A 148 -5.59 -1.82 1.74
CA ILE A 148 -5.62 -1.38 0.35
C ILE A 148 -5.25 0.10 0.31
N SER A 149 -4.23 0.48 -0.45
CA SER A 149 -3.98 1.90 -0.73
C SER A 149 -4.72 2.36 -1.97
N LYS A 150 -5.05 3.65 -1.98
CA LYS A 150 -5.61 4.41 -3.08
C LYS A 150 -4.74 5.64 -3.27
N VAL A 151 -4.23 5.81 -4.50
CA VAL A 151 -3.53 7.02 -4.91
C VAL A 151 -4.34 7.66 -6.00
N SER A 152 -4.81 8.89 -5.77
CA SER A 152 -5.42 9.72 -6.80
C SER A 152 -4.40 10.77 -7.25
N SER A 153 -4.35 11.07 -8.54
CA SER A 153 -3.46 12.09 -9.10
C SER A 153 -4.21 12.95 -10.09
N GLU A 154 -3.93 14.24 -10.07
CA GLU A 154 -4.53 15.21 -10.98
C GLU A 154 -3.48 16.20 -11.48
N TYR A 155 -3.54 16.52 -12.76
CA TYR A 155 -2.83 17.63 -13.36
C TYR A 155 -3.79 18.38 -14.27
N SER A 156 -3.97 19.67 -13.99
CA SER A 156 -4.86 20.57 -14.74
C SER A 156 -4.11 21.82 -15.22
N GLY A 157 -2.81 21.66 -15.51
CA GLY A 157 -1.92 22.76 -15.88
C GLY A 157 -1.11 23.30 -14.69
N GLY A 158 -0.25 24.29 -14.95
CA GLY A 158 0.66 24.86 -13.95
C GLY A 158 1.98 24.06 -13.80
N ALA A 159 2.72 24.37 -12.74
CA ALA A 159 4.08 23.86 -12.54
C ALA A 159 4.14 22.35 -12.23
N HIS A 160 3.14 21.80 -11.54
CA HIS A 160 3.06 20.37 -11.20
C HIS A 160 1.61 19.95 -10.94
N GLY A 161 1.37 18.64 -10.89
CA GLY A 161 0.10 18.06 -10.46
C GLY A 161 0.00 17.92 -8.94
N ILE A 162 -1.11 17.38 -8.45
CA ILE A 162 -1.32 17.02 -7.05
C ILE A 162 -1.67 15.55 -6.95
N ALA A 163 -1.25 14.90 -5.86
CA ALA A 163 -1.65 13.55 -5.53
C ALA A 163 -2.22 13.49 -4.11
N THR A 164 -3.20 12.62 -3.91
CA THR A 164 -3.75 12.28 -2.59
C THR A 164 -3.54 10.81 -2.32
N PHE A 165 -3.16 10.49 -1.09
CA PHE A 165 -2.81 9.15 -0.63
C PHE A 165 -3.81 8.72 0.45
N GLU A 166 -4.48 7.59 0.25
CA GLU A 166 -5.40 7.04 1.25
C GLU A 166 -5.12 5.55 1.45
N ASP A 167 -5.25 5.08 2.69
CA ASP A 167 -5.06 3.72 3.13
C ASP A 167 -6.34 3.22 3.78
N TYR A 168 -6.88 2.14 3.22
CA TYR A 168 -8.13 1.54 3.63
C TYR A 168 -7.81 0.28 4.41
N ILE A 169 -8.26 0.24 5.66
CA ILE A 169 -8.23 -0.96 6.48
C ILE A 169 -9.64 -1.51 6.56
N PHE A 170 -9.85 -2.71 6.01
CA PHE A 170 -11.13 -3.41 6.04
C PHE A 170 -11.08 -4.54 7.04
N ASP A 171 -11.99 -4.54 8.01
CA ASP A 171 -12.17 -5.67 8.92
C ASP A 171 -13.12 -6.70 8.32
N LEU A 172 -12.59 -7.89 8.02
CA LEU A 172 -13.33 -8.98 7.42
C LEU A 172 -14.38 -9.61 8.36
N LYS A 173 -14.24 -9.46 9.68
CA LYS A 173 -15.23 -9.96 10.64
C LYS A 173 -16.44 -9.04 10.71
N SER A 174 -16.22 -7.75 10.92
CA SER A 174 -17.31 -6.76 11.03
C SER A 174 -17.83 -6.26 9.68
N LYS A 175 -17.13 -6.57 8.57
CA LYS A 175 -17.42 -6.09 7.21
C LYS A 175 -17.49 -4.57 7.12
N LYS A 176 -16.53 -3.92 7.76
CA LYS A 176 -16.46 -2.47 7.92
C LYS A 176 -15.09 -1.95 7.52
N ARG A 177 -15.05 -0.75 6.91
CA ARG A 177 -13.84 0.06 6.81
C ARG A 177 -13.56 0.69 8.17
N ILE A 178 -12.41 0.38 8.74
CA ILE A 178 -11.95 0.89 10.02
C ILE A 178 -11.62 2.38 9.89
N GLU A 179 -12.08 3.16 10.86
CA GLU A 179 -11.80 4.58 11.02
C GLU A 179 -10.94 4.81 12.26
N LEU A 180 -10.31 5.98 12.38
CA LEU A 180 -9.41 6.28 13.51
C LEU A 180 -10.10 6.08 14.87
N LYS A 181 -11.35 6.54 15.00
CA LYS A 181 -12.16 6.38 16.23
C LYS A 181 -12.39 4.92 16.62
N ASP A 182 -12.29 3.99 15.67
CA ASP A 182 -12.47 2.56 15.94
C ASP A 182 -11.25 1.97 16.63
N ILE A 183 -10.07 2.55 16.45
CA ILE A 183 -8.80 2.00 16.95
C ILE A 183 -8.23 2.78 18.13
N VAL A 184 -8.51 4.07 18.26
CA VAL A 184 -7.98 4.88 19.37
C VAL A 184 -8.77 4.57 20.64
N ILE A 185 -8.07 4.41 21.76
CA ILE A 185 -8.70 4.23 23.07
C ILE A 185 -9.48 5.50 23.44
N ASN A 186 -10.69 5.32 23.98
CA ASN A 186 -11.55 6.44 24.36
C ASN A 186 -10.82 7.43 25.30
N GLY A 187 -10.85 8.72 24.95
CA GLY A 187 -10.17 9.77 25.71
C GLY A 187 -8.67 9.92 25.45
N LYS A 188 -8.08 9.12 24.55
CA LYS A 188 -6.63 9.14 24.26
C LYS A 188 -6.23 9.93 23.02
N MET A 189 -7.16 10.56 22.32
CA MET A 189 -6.87 11.33 21.10
C MET A 189 -5.82 12.43 21.32
N ASN A 190 -5.88 13.16 22.43
CA ASN A 190 -4.88 14.17 22.75
C ASN A 190 -3.50 13.55 23.03
N ALA A 191 -3.45 12.41 23.73
CA ALA A 191 -2.20 11.70 23.99
C ALA A 191 -1.58 11.16 22.68
N LEU A 192 -2.41 10.68 21.75
CA LEU A 192 -1.98 10.28 20.42
C LEU A 192 -1.43 11.48 19.62
N LYS A 193 -2.11 12.63 19.66
CA LYS A 193 -1.63 13.88 19.04
C LYS A 193 -0.24 14.26 19.57
N GLU A 194 -0.07 14.21 20.90
CA GLU A 194 1.21 14.52 21.56
C GLU A 194 2.32 13.57 21.11
N GLU A 195 2.03 12.28 20.99
CA GLU A 195 3.04 11.30 20.56
C GLU A 195 3.40 11.47 19.09
N LEU A 196 2.43 11.62 18.19
CA LEU A 196 2.70 11.86 16.77
C LEU A 196 3.42 13.20 16.53
N TRP A 197 3.18 14.23 17.35
CA TRP A 197 3.96 15.47 17.29
C TRP A 197 5.44 15.24 17.60
N LYS A 198 5.78 14.36 18.55
CA LYS A 198 7.18 14.00 18.81
C LYS A 198 7.79 13.26 17.61
N GLN A 199 7.05 12.30 17.04
CA GLN A 199 7.50 11.58 15.84
C GLN A 199 7.76 12.52 14.67
N TYR A 200 6.90 13.53 14.48
CA TYR A 200 7.13 14.58 13.50
C TYR A 200 8.39 15.40 13.80
N GLY A 201 8.65 15.74 15.07
CA GLY A 201 9.90 16.38 15.49
C GLY A 201 11.14 15.57 15.13
N TYR A 202 11.12 14.25 15.35
CA TYR A 202 12.21 13.35 14.94
C TYR A 202 12.36 13.28 13.42
N TRP A 203 11.26 13.21 12.68
CA TRP A 203 11.27 13.25 11.22
C TRP A 203 11.92 14.54 10.70
N CYS A 204 11.54 15.70 11.25
CA CYS A 204 12.14 16.99 10.91
C CYS A 204 13.65 17.01 11.19
N GLN A 205 14.08 16.48 12.34
CA GLN A 205 15.49 16.39 12.70
C GLN A 205 16.28 15.51 11.72
N GLU A 206 15.73 14.35 11.32
CA GLU A 206 16.37 13.46 10.35
C GLU A 206 16.53 14.14 8.98
N LYS A 207 15.56 14.96 8.57
CA LYS A 207 15.58 15.69 7.30
C LYS A 207 16.34 17.02 7.35
N ASP A 208 16.93 17.38 8.50
CA ASP A 208 17.56 18.69 8.73
C ASP A 208 16.61 19.86 8.43
N MET A 209 15.36 19.74 8.87
CA MET A 209 14.29 20.70 8.65
C MET A 209 13.75 21.23 9.97
N GLN A 210 13.28 22.48 9.97
CA GLN A 210 12.42 22.97 11.04
C GLN A 210 10.98 22.50 10.81
N PRO A 211 10.16 22.36 11.87
CA PRO A 211 8.74 22.07 11.71
C PRO A 211 8.06 23.08 10.78
N TYR A 212 7.41 22.56 9.74
CA TYR A 212 6.66 23.33 8.75
C TYR A 212 5.39 24.00 9.31
N ILE A 213 4.86 23.47 10.41
CA ILE A 213 3.65 23.93 11.09
C ILE A 213 3.87 24.02 12.60
N SER A 214 2.98 24.74 13.28
CA SER A 214 2.94 24.81 14.74
C SER A 214 2.32 23.53 15.35
N LYS A 215 2.53 23.32 16.65
CA LYS A 215 1.92 22.20 17.39
C LYS A 215 0.40 22.38 17.51
N GLU A 216 -0.03 23.62 17.62
CA GLU A 216 -1.44 24.02 17.71
C GLU A 216 -2.18 23.58 16.45
N ASP A 217 -1.57 23.79 15.28
CA ASP A 217 -2.13 23.44 13.96
C ASP A 217 -2.01 21.96 13.61
N PHE A 218 -1.12 21.22 14.26
CA PHE A 218 -0.94 19.78 14.04
C PHE A 218 -2.24 19.01 14.35
N LYS A 219 -2.65 18.12 13.44
CA LYS A 219 -3.82 17.26 13.58
C LYS A 219 -3.40 15.81 13.45
N VAL A 220 -4.10 14.91 14.13
CA VAL A 220 -3.90 13.47 13.91
C VAL A 220 -4.47 13.13 12.54
N SER A 221 -3.69 12.46 11.69
CA SER A 221 -4.18 12.01 10.39
C SER A 221 -5.24 10.91 10.59
N GLU A 222 -6.30 10.99 9.79
CA GLU A 222 -7.28 9.91 9.65
C GLU A 222 -6.78 8.82 8.70
N ASN A 223 -5.65 9.05 8.02
CA ASN A 223 -5.01 8.08 7.12
C ASN A 223 -3.90 7.31 7.85
N PHE A 224 -4.10 6.01 8.05
CA PHE A 224 -3.17 5.16 8.77
C PHE A 224 -3.24 3.72 8.30
N TYR A 225 -2.20 2.95 8.61
CA TYR A 225 -2.12 1.54 8.23
C TYR A 225 -1.27 0.74 9.23
N ILE A 226 -1.49 -0.59 9.31
CA ILE A 226 -0.67 -1.49 10.12
C ILE A 226 0.63 -1.74 9.35
N ASN A 227 1.77 -1.40 9.96
CA ASN A 227 3.07 -1.56 9.33
C ASN A 227 3.66 -2.96 9.55
N GLN A 228 4.72 -3.28 8.81
CA GLN A 228 5.34 -4.62 8.86
C GLN A 228 5.99 -4.95 10.21
N SER A 229 6.31 -3.93 11.00
CA SER A 229 6.88 -4.07 12.34
C SER A 229 5.80 -4.36 13.41
N GLY A 230 4.52 -4.41 13.03
CA GLY A 230 3.40 -4.64 13.94
C GLY A 230 2.89 -3.38 14.65
N GLY A 231 3.39 -2.20 14.27
CA GLY A 231 2.91 -0.90 14.74
C GLY A 231 1.91 -0.26 13.77
N ILE A 232 1.64 1.03 13.98
CA ILE A 232 0.79 1.83 13.10
C ILE A 232 1.60 2.96 12.49
N THR A 233 1.45 3.17 11.20
CA THR A 233 1.98 4.35 10.52
C THR A 233 0.84 5.29 10.15
N PHE A 234 1.01 6.58 10.41
CA PHE A 234 0.09 7.66 10.06
C PHE A 234 0.65 8.47 8.90
N ASP A 235 -0.11 8.57 7.82
CA ASP A 235 0.31 9.24 6.59
C ASP A 235 -0.36 10.60 6.46
N PHE A 236 0.44 11.61 6.14
CA PHE A 236 0.04 13.01 5.97
C PHE A 236 0.20 13.41 4.50
N GLN A 237 -0.75 14.18 4.00
CA GLN A 237 -0.81 14.54 2.59
C GLN A 237 0.32 15.50 2.19
N LEU A 238 0.49 15.68 0.88
CA LEU A 238 1.33 16.76 0.35
C LEU A 238 0.92 18.10 0.95
N TYR A 239 1.91 18.92 1.31
CA TYR A 239 1.74 20.23 1.97
C TYR A 239 1.22 20.21 3.41
N GLU A 240 0.88 19.05 3.98
CA GLU A 240 0.31 19.01 5.33
C GLU A 240 1.38 19.25 6.40
N LEU A 241 2.50 18.53 6.32
CA LEU A 241 3.62 18.63 7.27
C LEU A 241 4.93 19.06 6.62
N ALA A 242 5.01 19.20 5.29
CA ALA A 242 6.23 19.58 4.61
C ALA A 242 5.93 20.20 3.22
N PRO A 243 6.86 20.96 2.63
CA PRO A 243 6.74 21.41 1.25
C PRO A 243 6.58 20.24 0.27
N TYR A 244 5.92 20.48 -0.88
CA TYR A 244 5.67 19.47 -1.91
C TYR A 244 6.88 18.60 -2.27
N ALA A 245 8.07 19.20 -2.38
CA ALA A 245 9.29 18.51 -2.79
C ALA A 245 9.75 17.43 -1.80
N ALA A 246 9.31 17.50 -0.54
CA ALA A 246 9.57 16.47 0.47
C ALA A 246 8.68 15.23 0.31
N GLY A 247 7.61 15.31 -0.49
CA GLY A 247 6.61 14.26 -0.61
C GLY A 247 5.64 14.21 0.59
N PRO A 248 4.75 13.21 0.64
CA PRO A 248 3.92 12.95 1.82
C PRO A 248 4.80 12.55 3.00
N VAL A 249 4.34 12.83 4.23
CA VAL A 249 5.06 12.51 5.47
C VAL A 249 4.40 11.33 6.15
N SER A 250 5.19 10.31 6.52
CA SER A 250 4.72 9.15 7.27
C SER A 250 5.33 9.17 8.67
N LEU A 251 4.50 9.06 9.70
CA LEU A 251 4.92 9.02 11.10
C LEU A 251 4.60 7.66 11.71
N GLU A 252 5.61 6.96 12.18
CA GLU A 252 5.46 5.66 12.82
C GLU A 252 5.17 5.79 14.31
N LEU A 253 4.09 5.17 14.77
CA LEU A 253 3.77 5.01 16.18
C LEU A 253 4.29 3.64 16.66
N TYR A 254 5.45 3.66 17.31
CA TYR A 254 6.09 2.44 17.82
C TYR A 254 5.44 1.93 19.11
N ASP A 255 5.17 2.83 20.06
CA ASP A 255 4.49 2.49 21.31
C ASP A 255 2.99 2.75 21.16
N THR A 256 2.27 1.67 20.90
CA THR A 256 0.81 1.69 20.75
C THR A 256 0.09 1.51 22.08
N ASP A 257 0.82 1.17 23.15
CA ASP A 257 0.23 0.83 24.44
C ASP A 257 -0.51 2.04 25.01
N GLN A 258 -1.71 1.78 25.56
CA GLN A 258 -2.59 2.81 26.12
C GLN A 258 -3.08 3.90 25.15
N LEU A 259 -2.70 3.86 23.88
CA LEU A 259 -3.17 4.78 22.82
C LEU A 259 -4.13 4.08 21.86
N ILE A 260 -3.78 2.87 21.45
CA ILE A 260 -4.52 2.05 20.49
C ILE A 260 -5.13 0.85 21.21
N LYS A 261 -6.35 0.47 20.82
CA LYS A 261 -7.03 -0.70 21.35
C LYS A 261 -6.22 -1.96 20.99
N SER A 262 -5.95 -2.79 21.99
CA SER A 262 -5.08 -3.95 21.84
C SER A 262 -5.63 -5.05 20.92
N ASP A 263 -6.93 -5.04 20.62
CA ASP A 263 -7.58 -5.97 19.71
C ASP A 263 -7.45 -5.58 18.23
N PHE A 264 -6.96 -4.37 17.93
CA PHE A 264 -6.74 -3.90 16.57
C PHE A 264 -5.44 -4.43 15.95
N LEU A 265 -4.37 -4.55 16.74
CA LEU A 265 -3.08 -5.01 16.22
C LEU A 265 -3.04 -6.53 16.20
N PRO A 266 -2.57 -7.16 15.10
CA PRO A 266 -2.38 -8.59 15.08
C PRO A 266 -1.39 -8.99 16.19
N PRO A 267 -1.60 -10.12 16.88
CA PRO A 267 -0.65 -10.58 17.88
C PRO A 267 0.72 -10.80 17.23
N MET A 268 1.72 -10.06 17.70
CA MET A 268 3.09 -10.24 17.25
C MET A 268 3.63 -11.58 17.77
N PRO A 269 4.24 -12.43 16.92
CA PRO A 269 4.94 -13.60 17.40
C PRO A 269 6.06 -13.15 18.34
N THR A 270 5.95 -13.47 19.62
CA THR A 270 7.07 -13.25 20.54
C THR A 270 8.11 -14.31 20.26
N LEU A 271 9.34 -13.88 19.95
CA LEU A 271 10.48 -14.78 20.04
C LEU A 271 10.53 -15.26 21.48
N LYS A 272 10.34 -16.56 21.70
CA LYS A 272 10.62 -17.13 23.02
C LYS A 272 12.11 -16.92 23.27
N THR A 273 12.44 -15.97 24.13
CA THR A 273 13.77 -15.92 24.72
C THR A 273 13.86 -17.15 25.61
N GLU A 274 14.45 -18.23 25.11
CA GLU A 274 14.87 -19.31 25.99
C GLU A 274 15.91 -18.70 26.94
N MET A 275 15.53 -18.56 28.22
CA MET A 275 16.44 -18.27 29.32
C MET A 275 17.08 -19.57 29.80
#